data_AF-A0A7J7QL34-F1
#
_entry.id   AF-A0A7J7QL34-F1
#
_cell.length_a   1.000
_cell.length_b   1.000
_cell.length_c   1.000
_cell.angle_alpha   90.00
_cell.angle_beta   90.00
_cell.angle_gamma   90.00
#
_symmetry.space_group_name_H-M   'P 1'
#
loop_
_entity.id
_entity.type
_entity.pdbx_description
1 polymer ?
#
loop_
_entity_poly.entity_id
_entity_poly.type
_entity_poly.pdbx_seq_one_letter_code
_entity_poly.pdbx_strand_id
1 'polypeptide(L)'
;MQSLLPLLAAAATGRDQHAWRQQGSNFIWLYDRLDLLAELYDKLDGLNLRPPWVGKVFEFKDMPAALSYLQSGRGAGKVVVTVQHADSAASIAAAMVQQQEGHCWPHLWVSVPAGKAANGIM
;
A
#
# COMPACT_ATOMS: atom_id res chain seq x y z
N MET A 1 -65.54 -7.03 -30.23
CA MET A 1 -64.38 -7.91 -30.51
C MET A 1 -63.12 -7.11 -30.23
N GLN A 2 -62.53 -7.32 -29.05
CA GLN A 2 -61.39 -6.56 -28.52
C GLN A 2 -60.15 -6.78 -29.40
N SER A 3 -59.45 -5.70 -29.75
CA SER A 3 -58.30 -5.67 -30.65
C SER A 3 -57.10 -6.48 -30.12
N LEU A 4 -56.58 -7.41 -30.93
CA LEU A 4 -55.35 -8.17 -30.68
C LEU A 4 -54.05 -7.37 -30.91
N LEU A 5 -54.09 -6.03 -30.83
CA LEU A 5 -52.93 -5.18 -31.06
C LEU A 5 -51.90 -5.06 -29.92
N PRO A 6 -52.10 -5.47 -28.64
CA PRO A 6 -51.08 -5.24 -27.63
C PRO A 6 -49.95 -6.28 -27.63
N LEU A 7 -50.08 -7.42 -28.33
CA LEU A 7 -49.07 -8.49 -28.28
C LEU A 7 -47.86 -8.23 -29.19
N LEU A 8 -48.01 -7.45 -30.26
CA LEU A 8 -46.90 -7.11 -31.18
C LEU A 8 -46.04 -5.95 -30.68
N ALA A 9 -46.56 -5.11 -29.78
CA ALA A 9 -45.79 -4.02 -29.16
C ALA A 9 -44.82 -4.52 -28.06
N ALA A 10 -45.11 -5.66 -27.44
CA ALA A 10 -44.26 -6.23 -26.38
C ALA A 10 -42.95 -6.84 -26.92
N ALA A 11 -42.94 -7.33 -28.17
CA ALA A 11 -41.79 -8.00 -28.77
C ALA A 11 -40.73 -7.03 -29.36
N ALA A 12 -41.04 -5.73 -29.49
CA ALA A 12 -40.14 -4.72 -30.04
C ALA A 12 -39.29 -3.99 -28.98
N THR A 13 -39.43 -4.33 -27.70
CA THR A 13 -38.51 -3.83 -26.65
C THR A 13 -37.43 -4.86 -26.35
N GLY A 14 -36.60 -5.12 -27.36
CA GLY A 14 -35.22 -5.56 -27.14
C GLY A 14 -34.48 -4.48 -26.36
N ARG A 15 -34.73 -4.38 -25.05
CA ARG A 15 -33.83 -3.69 -24.14
C ARG A 15 -32.65 -4.62 -23.96
N ASP A 16 -31.67 -4.45 -24.84
CA ASP A 16 -30.29 -4.88 -24.61
C ASP A 16 -29.92 -4.49 -23.18
N GLN A 17 -29.92 -5.48 -22.29
CA GLN A 17 -29.48 -5.30 -20.93
C GLN A 17 -27.96 -5.31 -20.92
N HIS A 18 -27.35 -4.35 -21.63
CA HIS A 18 -25.99 -3.91 -21.35
C HIS A 18 -26.02 -3.15 -20.02
N ALA A 19 -26.26 -3.90 -18.95
CA ALA A 19 -26.10 -3.45 -17.59
C ALA A 19 -24.61 -3.19 -17.37
N TRP A 20 -24.19 -1.96 -17.58
CA TRP A 20 -22.88 -1.47 -17.19
C TRP A 20 -22.72 -1.72 -15.68
N ARG A 21 -22.03 -2.80 -15.32
CA ARG A 21 -21.73 -3.11 -13.93
C ARG A 21 -20.65 -2.16 -13.48
N GLN A 22 -21.05 -1.14 -12.72
CA GLN A 22 -20.11 -0.31 -11.99
C GLN A 22 -19.51 -1.14 -10.86
N GLN A 23 -18.19 -1.39 -10.94
CA GLN A 23 -17.43 -2.06 -9.89
C GLN A 23 -16.76 -1.00 -9.03
N GLY A 24 -17.11 -0.94 -7.74
CA GLY A 24 -16.39 -0.11 -6.77
C GLY A 24 -15.10 -0.79 -6.36
N SER A 25 -14.00 -0.04 -6.26
CA SER A 25 -12.73 -0.51 -5.70
C SER A 25 -12.34 0.35 -4.51
N ASN A 26 -12.18 -0.26 -3.34
CA ASN A 26 -11.66 0.38 -2.13
C ASN A 26 -10.71 -0.58 -1.42
N PHE A 27 -9.43 -0.21 -1.32
CA PHE A 27 -8.40 -1.04 -0.72
C PHE A 27 -8.34 -0.96 0.81
N ILE A 28 -9.06 -0.04 1.45
CA ILE A 28 -9.10 0.07 2.92
C ILE A 28 -9.67 -1.21 3.53
N TRP A 29 -10.68 -1.81 2.91
CA TRP A 29 -11.27 -3.08 3.35
C TRP A 29 -10.30 -4.26 3.32
N LEU A 30 -9.27 -4.21 2.48
CA LEU A 30 -8.29 -5.29 2.38
C LEU A 30 -7.43 -5.42 3.64
N TYR A 31 -7.34 -4.37 4.47
CA TYR A 31 -6.59 -4.42 5.73
C TYR A 31 -7.21 -5.37 6.77
N ASP A 32 -8.51 -5.66 6.67
CA ASP A 32 -9.16 -6.66 7.54
C ASP A 32 -8.89 -8.11 7.08
N ARG A 33 -8.24 -8.29 5.92
CA ARG A 33 -7.99 -9.59 5.29
C ARG A 33 -6.51 -9.79 4.99
N LEU A 34 -5.71 -9.86 6.06
CA LEU A 34 -4.26 -9.92 5.98
C LEU A 34 -3.73 -11.10 5.14
N ASP A 35 -4.36 -12.27 5.19
CA ASP A 35 -3.94 -13.42 4.38
C ASP A 35 -4.06 -13.14 2.88
N LEU A 36 -5.18 -12.52 2.47
CA LEU A 36 -5.41 -12.12 1.09
C LEU A 36 -4.45 -10.99 0.67
N LEU A 37 -4.18 -10.04 1.57
CA LEU A 37 -3.22 -8.97 1.32
C LEU A 37 -1.81 -9.54 1.08
N ALA A 38 -1.37 -10.49 1.91
CA ALA A 38 -0.08 -11.16 1.77
C ALA A 38 0.03 -11.91 0.44
N GLU A 39 -0.98 -12.72 0.09
CA GLU A 39 -1.02 -13.44 -1.18
C GLU A 39 -0.95 -12.49 -2.39
N LEU A 40 -1.70 -11.39 -2.34
CA LEU A 40 -1.67 -10.38 -3.41
C LEU A 40 -0.32 -9.67 -3.50
N TYR A 41 0.34 -9.44 -2.35
CA TYR A 41 1.65 -8.82 -2.31
C TYR A 41 2.72 -9.74 -2.93
N ASP A 42 2.74 -11.02 -2.59
CA ASP A 42 3.66 -12.00 -3.19
C ASP A 42 3.47 -12.10 -4.71
N LYS A 43 2.20 -12.07 -5.16
CA LYS A 43 1.88 -12.03 -6.59
C LYS A 43 2.38 -10.76 -7.26
N LEU A 44 2.24 -9.60 -6.61
CA LEU A 44 2.73 -8.32 -7.14
C LEU A 44 4.26 -8.29 -7.22
N ASP A 45 4.96 -8.81 -6.21
CA ASP A 45 6.42 -8.91 -6.20
C ASP A 45 6.93 -9.84 -7.32
N GLY A 46 6.26 -10.98 -7.51
CA GLY A 46 6.54 -11.93 -8.60
C GLY A 46 6.38 -11.36 -10.01
N LEU A 47 5.68 -10.24 -10.19
CA LEU A 47 5.59 -9.55 -11.48
C LEU A 47 6.88 -8.79 -11.85
N ASN A 48 7.80 -8.59 -10.90
CA ASN A 48 9.08 -7.90 -11.10
C ASN A 48 8.92 -6.57 -11.85
N LEU A 49 7.94 -5.76 -11.42
CA LEU A 49 7.61 -4.51 -12.07
C LEU A 49 8.71 -3.47 -11.85
N ARG A 50 8.96 -2.65 -12.87
CA ARG A 50 9.81 -1.47 -12.69
C ARG A 50 9.21 -0.53 -11.65
N PRO A 51 10.04 0.19 -10.87
CA PRO A 51 9.55 1.19 -9.94
C PRO A 51 8.63 2.21 -10.62
N PRO A 52 7.54 2.63 -9.94
CA PRO A 52 6.64 3.63 -10.50
C PRO A 52 7.36 4.95 -10.71
N TRP A 53 6.96 5.68 -11.75
CA TRP A 53 7.55 6.98 -12.04
C TRP A 53 7.24 8.00 -10.93
N VAL A 54 8.29 8.59 -10.36
CA VAL A 54 8.21 9.63 -9.33
C VAL A 54 8.18 10.99 -10.02
N GLY A 55 7.07 11.71 -9.84
CA GLY A 55 6.87 13.01 -10.47
C GLY A 55 7.46 14.17 -9.68
N LYS A 56 7.30 14.16 -8.35
CA LYS A 56 7.81 15.23 -7.49
C LYS A 56 8.16 14.71 -6.09
N VAL A 57 9.23 15.24 -5.52
CA VAL A 57 9.68 14.92 -4.16
C VAL A 57 9.63 16.21 -3.32
N PHE A 58 9.17 16.08 -2.08
CA PHE A 58 9.14 17.13 -1.07
C PHE A 58 9.82 16.64 0.21
N GLU A 59 10.40 17.54 1.00
CA GLU A 59 10.81 17.21 2.37
C GLU A 59 9.59 17.19 3.30
N PHE A 60 9.64 16.45 4.40
CA PHE A 60 8.54 16.38 5.36
C PHE A 60 8.08 17.75 5.89
N LYS A 61 9.01 18.69 6.09
CA LYS A 61 8.71 20.07 6.49
C LYS A 61 7.81 20.82 5.49
N ASP A 62 7.79 20.37 4.24
CA ASP A 62 7.03 20.98 3.13
C ASP A 62 5.71 20.24 2.87
N MET A 63 5.23 19.41 3.82
CA MET A 63 4.00 18.63 3.69
C MET A 63 2.76 19.45 3.24
N PRO A 64 2.50 20.67 3.77
CA PRO A 64 1.36 21.45 3.30
C PRO A 64 1.45 21.82 1.80
N ALA A 65 2.66 22.07 1.32
CA ALA A 65 2.91 22.35 -0.10
C ALA A 65 2.77 21.08 -0.95
N ALA A 66 3.23 19.92 -0.44
CA ALA A 66 3.09 18.62 -1.09
C ALA A 66 1.61 18.24 -1.29
N LEU A 67 0.78 18.43 -0.27
CA LEU A 67 -0.67 18.19 -0.33
C LEU A 67 -1.35 19.13 -1.32
N SER A 68 -1.04 20.43 -1.24
CA SER A 68 -1.57 21.42 -2.18
C SER A 68 -1.21 21.09 -3.63
N TYR A 69 0.01 20.59 -3.87
CA TYR A 69 0.45 20.15 -5.18
C TYR A 69 -0.32 18.91 -5.66
N LEU A 70 -0.49 17.89 -4.82
CA LEU A 70 -1.24 16.68 -5.13
C LEU A 70 -2.71 17.00 -5.47
N GLN A 71 -3.37 17.80 -4.63
CA GLN A 71 -4.77 18.21 -4.80
C GLN A 71 -4.98 19.09 -6.04
N SER A 72 -3.95 19.83 -6.47
CA SER A 72 -4.06 20.64 -7.68
C SER A 72 -4.21 19.83 -8.97
N GLY A 73 -3.88 18.53 -8.96
CA GLY A 73 -3.94 17.67 -10.14
C GLY A 73 -2.95 18.02 -11.26
N ARG A 74 -2.05 18.99 -11.06
CA ARG A 74 -1.10 19.45 -12.09
C ARG A 74 0.11 18.52 -12.27
N GLY A 75 0.35 17.65 -11.30
CA GLY A 75 1.46 16.69 -11.34
C GLY A 75 1.06 15.40 -12.02
N ALA A 76 1.98 14.82 -12.79
CA ALA A 76 1.88 13.44 -13.24
C ALA A 76 2.84 12.58 -12.42
N GLY A 77 2.48 11.32 -12.19
CA GLY A 77 3.29 10.38 -11.42
C GLY A 77 3.14 10.48 -9.90
N LYS A 78 3.97 9.72 -9.17
CA LYS A 78 3.91 9.65 -7.70
C LYS A 78 4.50 10.90 -7.06
N VAL A 79 3.77 11.50 -6.12
CA VAL A 79 4.30 12.53 -5.21
C VAL A 79 4.89 11.82 -4.00
N VAL A 80 6.16 12.09 -3.70
CA VAL A 80 6.90 11.46 -2.60
C VAL A 80 7.28 12.52 -1.58
N VAL A 81 7.20 12.15 -0.29
CA VAL A 81 7.71 12.96 0.81
C VAL A 81 8.85 12.20 1.47
N THR A 82 10.02 12.82 1.56
CA THR A 82 11.18 12.28 2.28
C THR A 82 11.03 12.57 3.77
N VAL A 83 11.23 11.55 4.58
CA VAL A 83 11.31 11.66 6.03
C VAL A 83 12.76 11.44 6.44
N GLN A 84 13.34 12.41 7.13
CA GLN A 84 14.62 12.20 7.78
C GLN A 84 14.35 11.41 9.05
N HIS A 85 14.91 10.22 9.15
CA HIS A 85 14.88 9.48 10.39
C HIS A 85 16.01 10.05 11.26
N ALA A 86 15.66 10.95 12.19
CA ALA A 86 16.54 11.27 13.30
C ALA A 86 16.81 9.95 14.03
N ASP A 87 18.06 9.50 14.04
CA ASP A 87 18.58 8.36 14.83
C ASP A 87 18.32 6.92 14.35
N SER A 88 18.34 6.60 13.04
CA SER A 88 18.09 5.21 12.60
C SER A 88 19.10 4.18 13.13
N ALA A 89 20.36 4.54 13.38
CA ALA A 89 21.31 3.58 13.91
C ALA A 89 21.09 3.31 15.41
N ALA A 90 20.74 4.33 16.19
CA ALA A 90 20.60 4.24 17.64
C ALA A 90 19.20 3.75 18.07
N SER A 91 18.15 4.14 17.36
CA SER A 91 16.77 3.75 17.70
C SER A 91 16.42 2.34 17.25
N ILE A 92 16.99 1.85 16.13
CA ILE A 92 16.82 0.45 15.70
C ILE A 92 17.52 -0.48 16.70
N ALA A 93 18.72 -0.13 17.15
CA ALA A 93 19.41 -0.88 18.20
C ALA A 93 18.61 -0.90 19.51
N ALA A 94 18.04 0.24 19.94
CA ALA A 94 17.22 0.31 21.15
C ALA A 94 15.90 -0.48 21.03
N ALA A 95 15.21 -0.40 19.89
CA ALA A 95 13.99 -1.14 19.64
C ALA A 95 14.22 -2.66 19.55
N MET A 96 15.37 -3.09 19.03
CA MET A 96 15.75 -4.51 19.00
C MET A 96 16.15 -5.05 20.38
N VAL A 97 16.73 -4.22 21.26
CA VAL A 97 17.05 -4.60 22.65
C VAL A 97 15.78 -4.78 23.49
N GLN A 98 14.74 -3.97 23.29
CA GLN A 98 13.48 -4.09 24.03
C GLN A 98 12.60 -5.28 23.62
N GLN A 99 12.83 -5.90 22.47
CA GLN A 99 12.11 -7.13 22.05
C GLN A 99 12.70 -8.44 22.62
N GLN A 100 13.76 -8.39 23.43
CA GLN A 100 14.38 -9.60 24.00
C GLN A 100 13.93 -9.96 25.43
N GLU A 101 13.14 -9.14 26.12
CA GLU A 101 12.63 -9.47 27.45
C GLU A 101 11.16 -9.92 27.38
N GLY A 102 10.92 -11.09 26.79
CA GLY A 102 9.58 -11.66 26.69
C GLY A 102 9.50 -12.85 25.75
N HIS A 103 9.97 -14.00 26.22
CA HIS A 103 9.88 -15.34 25.62
C HIS A 103 8.76 -15.56 24.57
N CYS A 104 9.11 -16.10 23.39
CA CYS A 104 8.85 -17.50 23.01
C CYS A 104 8.91 -17.72 21.47
N TRP A 105 10.11 -17.94 20.90
CA TRP A 105 10.24 -18.72 19.65
C TRP A 105 11.50 -19.62 19.75
N PRO A 106 11.35 -20.95 19.90
CA PRO A 106 12.42 -21.83 20.38
C PRO A 106 13.44 -22.26 19.31
N HIS A 107 13.53 -21.62 18.13
CA HIS A 107 14.34 -22.14 17.03
C HIS A 107 15.14 -21.11 16.20
N LEU A 108 15.27 -19.85 16.64
CA LEU A 108 16.04 -18.86 15.88
C LEU A 108 17.22 -18.32 16.70
N TRP A 109 18.35 -19.02 16.64
CA TRP A 109 19.63 -18.51 17.13
C TRP A 109 20.31 -17.72 16.00
N VAL A 110 20.20 -16.39 16.03
CA VAL A 110 21.13 -15.54 15.26
C VAL A 110 22.26 -15.15 16.20
N SER A 111 23.43 -15.76 16.02
CA SER A 111 24.66 -15.31 16.70
C SER A 111 25.14 -14.01 16.08
N VAL A 112 25.13 -12.92 16.86
CA VAL A 112 25.84 -11.68 16.50
C VAL A 112 27.32 -11.88 16.86
N PRO A 113 28.27 -11.71 15.93
CA PRO A 113 29.69 -11.76 16.29
C PRO A 113 30.01 -10.55 17.16
N ALA A 114 30.60 -10.79 18.33
CA ALA A 114 31.06 -9.75 19.23
C ALA A 114 32.06 -8.84 18.50
N GLY A 115 31.60 -7.64 18.12
CA GLY A 115 32.46 -6.57 17.64
C GLY A 115 33.41 -6.17 18.76
N LYS A 116 34.71 -6.34 18.49
CA LYS A 116 35.84 -5.88 19.31
C LYS A 116 35.56 -4.48 19.87
N ALA A 117 35.44 -4.36 21.19
CA ALA A 117 35.56 -3.09 21.88
C ALA A 117 37.01 -2.60 21.68
N ALA A 118 37.20 -1.62 20.80
CA ALA A 118 38.41 -0.84 20.71
C ALA A 118 38.13 0.57 21.26
N ASN A 119 39.07 1.04 22.10
CA ASN A 119 39.15 2.34 22.78
C ASN A 119 38.30 2.43 24.06
N GLY A 120 38.81 2.65 25.27
CA GLY A 120 40.08 3.25 25.70
C GLY A 120 39.73 4.35 26.70
N ILE A 121 39.97 4.13 28.00
CA ILE A 121 39.97 5.16 29.03
C ILE A 121 41.13 4.83 29.98
N MET A 122 41.95 5.84 30.25
CA MET A 122 43.12 5.87 31.15
C MET A 122 42.88 5.25 32.51
#